data_AF-A0A1I4RB91-F1
#
_entry.id   AF-A0A1I4RB91-F1
#
_cell.length_a   1.000
_cell.length_b   1.000
_cell.length_c   1.000
_cell.angle_alpha   90.00
_cell.angle_beta   90.00
_cell.angle_gamma   90.00
#
_symmetry.space_group_name_H-M   'P 1'
#
loop_
_entity.id
_entity.type
_entity.pdbx_description
1 polymer ?
#
loop_
_entity_poly.entity_id
_entity_poly.type
_entity_poly.pdbx_seq_one_letter_code
_entity_poly.pdbx_strand_id
1 'polypeptide(L)'
;MRIDETEVKKRRIDRRIIIGIALIAIVISMYHFAAPLLENNSFDIKMALSTDSYIVGSKITNFLDAVNEGDTATAYKIYGGSDLLAPSAIALTFSNNGIDPGCIIDVNTTSKEIYKEQAVVATECNVSIRDPYGQVSGSTPIHVYFKLYDTDKGWMITTISFDRPLTIDYNSTDTESLSDDGTAGRLAVKTTSSSLMVKNIEGIRAESVKGEMADTIDLLKLTVGLNVGSDAVDMKDVVISVNHDKNANILIYAGNNENEHMMKGFSTNSASQNLRQLLIEEGNSQKYFVVEKIRDEDASFSLKDPVINSGDLITVYIATVSSTSTGYSYLGSIYIPSLSASGLNIVPRTTVNIVFTPESGSITSTDLTTPSSYGTKETVQLFP
;
A
#
# COMPACT_ATOMS: atom_id res chain seq x y z
N MET A 1 59.07 -60.13 -30.92
CA MET A 1 57.63 -60.08 -30.62
C MET A 1 57.06 -58.81 -31.28
N ARG A 2 56.54 -58.93 -32.50
CA ARG A 2 56.00 -57.80 -33.27
C ARG A 2 54.56 -57.60 -32.81
N ILE A 3 54.28 -56.50 -32.12
CA ILE A 3 52.93 -56.14 -31.73
C ILE A 3 52.23 -55.61 -32.99
N ASP A 4 51.14 -56.27 -33.35
CA ASP A 4 50.34 -55.98 -34.52
C ASP A 4 49.70 -54.59 -34.40
N GLU A 5 50.01 -53.69 -35.33
CA GLU A 5 49.50 -52.32 -35.33
C GLU A 5 47.97 -52.26 -35.43
N THR A 6 47.33 -53.34 -35.89
CA THR A 6 45.87 -53.46 -35.92
C THR A 6 45.25 -53.57 -34.52
N GLU A 7 45.92 -54.21 -33.56
CA GLU A 7 45.48 -54.25 -32.16
C GLU A 7 45.59 -52.88 -31.47
N VAL A 8 46.63 -52.10 -31.80
CA VAL A 8 46.82 -50.77 -31.21
C VAL A 8 45.76 -49.79 -31.70
N LYS A 9 45.35 -49.88 -32.98
CA LYS A 9 44.24 -49.08 -33.52
C LYS A 9 42.90 -49.46 -32.91
N LYS A 10 42.64 -50.76 -32.71
CA LYS A 10 41.41 -51.25 -32.08
C LYS A 10 41.24 -50.74 -30.65
N ARG A 11 42.32 -50.79 -29.84
CA ARG A 11 42.30 -50.26 -28.46
C ARG A 11 42.10 -48.75 -28.37
N ARG A 12 42.47 -47.97 -29.39
CA ARG A 12 42.23 -46.51 -29.42
C ARG A 12 40.78 -46.17 -29.75
N ILE A 13 40.12 -46.96 -30.57
CA ILE A 13 38.70 -46.76 -30.91
C ILE A 13 37.82 -47.12 -29.70
N ASP A 14 38.13 -48.23 -29.02
CA ASP A 14 37.39 -48.65 -27.83
C ASP A 14 37.49 -47.63 -26.68
N ARG A 15 38.66 -46.99 -26.49
CA ARG A 15 38.81 -45.92 -25.49
C ARG A 15 37.96 -44.68 -25.80
N ARG A 16 37.77 -44.32 -27.07
CA ARG A 16 36.95 -43.15 -27.44
C ARG A 16 35.46 -43.42 -27.24
N ILE A 17 35.01 -44.64 -27.52
CA ILE A 17 33.62 -45.06 -27.30
C ILE A 17 33.31 -45.09 -25.79
N ILE A 18 34.22 -45.62 -24.98
CA ILE A 18 34.04 -45.66 -23.51
C ILE A 18 33.98 -44.25 -22.91
N ILE A 19 34.82 -43.31 -23.38
CA ILE A 19 34.77 -41.91 -22.91
C ILE A 19 33.47 -41.22 -23.35
N GLY A 20 32.97 -41.51 -24.56
CA GLY A 20 31.70 -40.97 -25.04
C GLY A 20 30.51 -41.45 -24.21
N ILE A 21 30.45 -42.75 -23.88
CA ILE A 21 29.39 -43.32 -23.05
C ILE A 21 29.44 -42.76 -21.62
N ALA A 22 30.64 -42.56 -21.05
CA ALA A 22 30.80 -41.97 -19.72
C ALA A 22 30.31 -40.51 -19.68
N LEU A 23 30.58 -39.71 -20.72
CA LEU A 23 30.07 -38.33 -20.79
C LEU A 23 28.55 -38.27 -20.91
N ILE A 24 27.94 -39.15 -21.71
CA ILE A 24 26.47 -39.24 -21.82
C ILE A 24 25.86 -39.65 -20.48
N ALA A 25 26.46 -40.60 -19.76
CA ALA A 25 26.01 -40.99 -18.43
C ALA A 25 26.12 -39.85 -17.41
N ILE A 26 27.16 -39.01 -17.48
CA ILE A 26 27.31 -37.83 -16.61
C ILE A 26 26.19 -36.81 -16.91
N VAL A 27 25.90 -36.52 -18.18
CA VAL A 27 24.83 -35.60 -18.57
C VAL A 27 23.45 -36.11 -18.14
N ILE A 28 23.17 -37.41 -18.31
CA ILE A 28 21.91 -38.03 -17.85
C ILE A 28 21.83 -38.02 -16.32
N SER A 29 22.94 -38.25 -15.61
CA SER A 29 22.97 -38.18 -14.14
C SER A 29 22.75 -36.75 -13.62
N MET A 30 23.27 -35.72 -14.31
CA MET A 30 22.96 -34.32 -13.99
C MET A 30 21.47 -34.00 -14.24
N TYR A 31 20.88 -34.57 -15.30
CA TYR A 31 19.45 -34.43 -15.57
C TYR A 31 18.57 -35.11 -14.50
N HIS A 32 19.00 -36.24 -13.95
CA HIS A 32 18.27 -36.94 -12.87
C HIS A 32 18.54 -36.39 -11.48
N PHE A 33 19.69 -35.74 -11.23
CA PHE A 33 19.96 -35.05 -9.96
C PHE A 33 19.34 -33.65 -9.88
N ALA A 34 19.02 -33.04 -11.02
CA ALA A 34 18.24 -31.80 -11.08
C ALA A 34 16.71 -32.04 -10.98
N ALA A 35 16.25 -33.29 -11.09
CA ALA A 35 14.82 -33.60 -11.21
C ALA A 35 14.04 -33.77 -9.89
N PRO A 36 14.62 -33.98 -8.69
CA PRO A 36 13.85 -33.95 -7.44
C PRO A 36 14.24 -32.73 -6.60
N LEU A 37 14.07 -31.53 -7.16
CA LEU A 37 13.95 -30.28 -6.39
C LEU A 37 12.84 -29.37 -6.95
N LEU A 38 11.94 -29.93 -7.77
CA LEU A 38 10.77 -29.24 -8.35
C LEU A 38 9.52 -30.12 -8.25
N GLU A 39 9.37 -30.82 -7.13
CA GLU A 39 8.06 -31.34 -6.71
C GLU A 39 7.81 -30.83 -5.29
N ASN A 40 6.68 -30.14 -5.12
CA ASN A 40 6.20 -29.41 -3.94
C ASN A 40 6.70 -27.97 -3.83
N ASN A 41 6.22 -27.14 -4.74
CA ASN A 41 5.53 -25.88 -4.42
C ASN A 41 4.81 -25.45 -5.70
N SER A 42 3.47 -25.54 -5.72
CA SER A 42 2.68 -24.88 -6.76
C SER A 42 2.79 -23.38 -6.55
N PHE A 43 3.85 -22.82 -7.13
CA PHE A 43 4.14 -21.40 -7.13
C PHE A 43 3.26 -20.79 -8.22
N ASP A 44 2.05 -20.37 -7.82
CA ASP A 44 1.10 -19.68 -8.68
C ASP A 44 1.53 -18.20 -8.85
N ILE A 45 2.75 -17.99 -9.36
CA ILE A 45 3.10 -16.72 -9.98
C ILE A 45 2.66 -16.84 -11.43
N LYS A 46 1.48 -16.28 -11.72
CA LYS A 46 1.17 -15.80 -13.07
C LYS A 46 2.35 -14.94 -13.51
N MET A 47 3.22 -15.50 -14.35
CA MET A 47 4.15 -14.72 -15.14
C MET A 47 3.34 -13.63 -15.82
N ALA A 48 3.53 -12.37 -15.41
CA ALA A 48 3.19 -11.24 -16.26
C ALA A 48 3.74 -11.58 -17.65
N LEU A 49 2.85 -11.64 -18.65
CA LEU A 49 3.21 -12.07 -20.00
C LEU A 49 4.41 -11.23 -20.45
N SER A 50 5.41 -11.85 -21.09
CA SER A 50 6.65 -11.16 -21.52
C SER A 50 6.41 -9.86 -22.30
N THR A 51 5.24 -9.74 -22.91
CA THR A 51 4.71 -8.56 -23.60
C THR A 51 4.48 -7.36 -22.67
N ASP A 52 3.89 -7.55 -21.49
CA ASP A 52 3.55 -6.44 -20.57
C ASP A 52 4.81 -5.86 -19.94
N SER A 53 5.77 -6.73 -19.59
CA SER A 53 7.09 -6.32 -19.11
C SER A 53 7.82 -5.45 -20.13
N TYR A 54 7.75 -5.80 -21.41
CA TYR A 54 8.35 -5.00 -22.49
C TYR A 54 7.63 -3.66 -22.67
N ILE A 55 6.29 -3.65 -22.70
CA ILE A 55 5.49 -2.43 -22.87
C ILE A 55 5.71 -1.44 -21.72
N VAL A 56 5.69 -1.92 -20.47
CA VAL A 56 5.96 -1.08 -19.29
C VAL A 56 7.35 -0.45 -19.35
N GLY A 57 8.37 -1.24 -19.72
CA GLY A 57 9.73 -0.73 -19.89
C GLY A 57 9.83 0.33 -20.99
N SER A 58 9.16 0.10 -22.12
CA SER A 58 9.13 1.06 -23.22
C SER A 58 8.42 2.37 -22.83
N LYS A 59 7.34 2.31 -22.04
CA LYS A 59 6.64 3.51 -21.56
C LYS A 59 7.50 4.41 -20.69
N ILE A 60 8.26 3.81 -19.77
CA ILE A 60 9.19 4.56 -18.90
C ILE A 60 10.33 5.15 -19.71
N THR A 61 10.89 4.37 -20.64
CA THR A 61 11.97 4.84 -21.52
C THR A 61 11.50 6.03 -22.35
N ASN A 62 10.34 5.92 -23.01
CA ASN A 62 9.77 7.03 -23.80
C ASN A 62 9.47 8.27 -22.94
N PHE A 63 9.04 8.08 -21.69
CA PHE A 63 8.81 9.20 -20.77
C PHE A 63 10.13 9.89 -20.41
N LEU A 64 11.16 9.13 -20.02
CA LEU A 64 12.47 9.66 -19.66
C LEU A 64 13.19 10.28 -20.85
N ASP A 65 13.04 9.73 -22.06
CA ASP A 65 13.54 10.32 -23.29
C ASP A 65 12.90 11.68 -23.55
N ALA A 66 11.57 11.79 -23.42
CA ALA A 66 10.86 13.07 -23.55
C ALA A 66 11.30 14.09 -22.50
N VAL A 67 11.53 13.66 -21.25
CA VAL A 67 12.11 14.52 -20.20
C VAL A 67 13.52 14.98 -20.57
N ASN A 68 14.37 14.06 -21.05
CA ASN A 68 15.74 14.37 -21.45
C ASN A 68 15.79 15.30 -22.67
N GLU A 69 14.85 15.19 -23.60
CA GLU A 69 14.73 16.10 -24.74
C GLU A 69 14.15 17.48 -24.36
N GLY A 70 13.64 17.62 -23.13
CA GLY A 70 12.91 18.82 -22.70
C GLY A 70 11.48 18.92 -23.26
N ASP A 71 10.98 17.87 -23.90
CA ASP A 71 9.60 17.78 -24.41
C ASP A 71 8.62 17.41 -23.29
N THR A 72 8.40 18.38 -22.39
CA THR A 72 7.46 18.25 -21.28
C THR A 72 6.02 17.98 -21.72
N ALA A 73 5.63 18.38 -22.95
CA ALA A 73 4.28 18.16 -23.45
C ALA A 73 4.06 16.69 -23.81
N THR A 74 5.04 16.03 -24.42
CA THR A 74 5.00 14.60 -24.68
C THR A 74 5.11 13.80 -23.38
N ALA A 75 6.02 14.17 -22.48
CA ALA A 75 6.13 13.53 -21.16
C ALA A 75 4.79 13.61 -20.39
N TYR A 76 4.13 14.77 -20.41
CA TYR A 76 2.83 14.99 -19.76
C TYR A 76 1.69 14.18 -20.40
N LYS A 77 1.78 13.81 -21.68
CA LYS A 77 0.76 12.93 -22.31
C LYS A 77 0.90 11.47 -21.89
N ILE A 78 2.11 11.04 -21.53
CA ILE A 78 2.41 9.67 -21.07
C ILE A 78 2.06 9.52 -19.58
N TYR A 79 2.08 10.64 -18.85
CA TYR A 79 1.76 10.73 -17.44
C TYR A 79 0.29 11.11 -17.22
N GLY A 80 -0.41 10.38 -16.37
CA GLY A 80 -1.80 10.66 -16.00
C GLY A 80 -2.05 10.69 -14.49
N GLY A 81 -0.99 10.83 -13.70
CA GLY A 81 -1.09 11.07 -12.27
C GLY A 81 -1.63 12.46 -11.95
N SER A 82 -2.05 12.66 -10.70
CA SER A 82 -2.53 13.94 -10.20
C SER A 82 -1.44 14.77 -9.49
N ASP A 83 -0.26 14.19 -9.24
CA ASP A 83 0.86 14.87 -8.57
C ASP A 83 1.53 15.95 -9.44
N LEU A 84 1.44 15.82 -10.77
CA LEU A 84 1.95 16.83 -11.71
C LEU A 84 0.79 17.42 -12.50
N LEU A 85 0.39 18.66 -12.17
CA LEU A 85 -0.81 19.31 -12.71
C LEU A 85 -0.59 20.02 -14.06
N ALA A 86 0.65 20.13 -14.53
CA ALA A 86 0.99 20.83 -15.76
C ALA A 86 2.30 20.30 -16.36
N PRO A 87 2.53 20.43 -17.68
CA PRO A 87 3.80 20.07 -18.32
C PRO A 87 5.03 20.70 -17.65
N SER A 88 4.92 21.97 -17.23
CA SER A 88 6.02 22.66 -16.53
C SER A 88 6.38 22.05 -15.17
N ALA A 89 5.44 21.35 -14.52
CA ALA A 89 5.70 20.67 -13.25
C ALA A 89 6.65 19.49 -13.43
N ILE A 90 6.61 18.79 -14.57
CA ILE A 90 7.55 17.70 -14.89
C ILE A 90 8.97 18.25 -14.96
N ALA A 91 9.21 19.28 -15.78
CA ALA A 91 10.55 19.88 -15.90
C ALA A 91 11.08 20.38 -14.55
N LEU A 92 10.25 21.07 -13.78
CA LEU A 92 10.65 21.59 -12.47
C LEU A 92 10.99 20.46 -11.49
N THR A 93 10.17 19.40 -11.45
CA THR A 93 10.38 18.26 -10.56
C THR A 93 11.68 17.54 -10.89
N PHE A 94 11.96 17.29 -12.17
CA PHE A 94 13.19 16.62 -12.59
C PHE A 94 14.44 17.49 -12.37
N SER A 95 14.39 18.78 -12.71
CA SER A 95 15.50 19.72 -12.49
C SER A 95 15.82 19.88 -11.00
N ASN A 96 14.79 19.96 -10.14
CA ASN A 96 14.97 19.99 -8.68
C ASN A 96 15.65 18.73 -8.12
N ASN A 97 15.54 17.61 -8.83
CA ASN A 97 16.17 16.33 -8.50
C ASN A 97 17.47 16.09 -9.29
N GLY A 98 18.04 17.12 -9.91
CA GLY A 98 19.33 17.05 -10.59
C GLY A 98 19.28 16.46 -12.00
N ILE A 99 18.09 16.35 -12.60
CA ILE A 99 17.91 15.86 -13.98
C ILE A 99 17.45 17.02 -14.87
N ASP A 100 18.40 17.73 -15.48
CA ASP A 100 18.12 18.73 -16.49
C ASP A 100 18.00 18.11 -17.90
N PRO A 101 17.30 18.79 -18.85
CA PRO A 101 17.25 18.34 -20.24
C PRO A 101 18.65 18.17 -20.85
N GLY A 102 18.86 17.03 -21.51
CA GLY A 102 20.08 16.65 -22.20
C GLY A 102 21.19 16.16 -21.28
N CYS A 103 20.85 15.82 -20.03
CA CYS A 103 21.82 15.32 -19.05
C CYS A 103 21.70 13.82 -18.76
N ILE A 104 20.60 13.13 -19.10
CA ILE A 104 20.50 11.67 -18.94
C ILE A 104 21.40 11.00 -20.00
N ILE A 105 22.37 10.20 -19.55
CA ILE A 105 23.32 9.45 -20.39
C ILE A 105 22.75 8.08 -20.72
N ASP A 106 22.32 7.35 -19.70
CA ASP A 106 21.65 6.05 -19.82
C ASP A 106 20.66 5.85 -18.67
N VAL A 107 19.74 4.90 -18.90
CA VAL A 107 18.71 4.51 -17.94
C VAL A 107 18.80 3.01 -17.77
N ASN A 108 18.98 2.56 -16.53
CA ASN A 108 18.99 1.15 -16.18
C ASN A 108 17.77 0.83 -15.31
N THR A 109 16.97 -0.17 -15.70
CA THR A 109 15.87 -0.65 -14.85
C THR A 109 16.42 -1.61 -13.80
N THR A 110 16.38 -1.21 -12.54
CA THR A 110 16.94 -1.99 -11.42
C THR A 110 15.93 -2.96 -10.81
N SER A 111 14.64 -2.61 -10.80
CA SER A 111 13.56 -3.52 -10.47
C SER A 111 12.32 -3.22 -11.30
N LYS A 112 11.51 -4.26 -11.51
CA LYS A 112 10.22 -4.16 -12.19
C LYS A 112 9.32 -5.24 -11.63
N GLU A 113 8.16 -4.81 -11.17
CA GLU A 113 7.12 -5.69 -10.69
C GLU A 113 5.81 -5.31 -11.39
N ILE A 114 5.09 -6.32 -11.87
CA ILE A 114 3.81 -6.16 -12.56
C ILE A 114 2.83 -7.13 -11.92
N TYR A 115 1.70 -6.62 -11.47
CA TYR A 115 0.64 -7.41 -10.88
C TYR A 115 -0.70 -6.84 -11.32
N LYS A 116 -1.50 -7.67 -12.00
CA LYS A 116 -2.77 -7.26 -12.59
C LYS A 116 -2.56 -6.00 -13.45
N GLU A 117 -3.31 -4.94 -13.17
CA GLU A 117 -3.27 -3.66 -13.90
C GLU A 117 -2.25 -2.67 -13.31
N GLN A 118 -1.39 -3.10 -12.38
CA GLN A 118 -0.39 -2.23 -11.76
C GLN A 118 1.02 -2.67 -12.11
N ALA A 119 1.91 -1.70 -12.25
CA ALA A 119 3.34 -1.94 -12.33
C ALA A 119 4.10 -0.92 -11.49
N VAL A 120 5.12 -1.39 -10.78
CA VAL A 120 6.12 -0.53 -10.13
C VAL A 120 7.49 -0.81 -10.72
N VAL A 121 8.21 0.25 -11.03
CA VAL A 121 9.52 0.14 -11.69
C VAL A 121 10.50 1.09 -11.02
N ALA A 122 11.63 0.54 -10.60
CA ALA A 122 12.76 1.33 -10.16
C ALA A 122 13.75 1.45 -11.32
N THR A 123 14.20 2.68 -11.56
CA THR A 123 15.24 2.98 -12.54
C THR A 123 16.38 3.73 -11.88
N GLU A 124 17.57 3.54 -12.42
CA GLU A 124 18.75 4.34 -12.15
C GLU A 124 19.09 5.09 -13.43
N CYS A 125 18.99 6.43 -13.38
CA CYS A 125 19.37 7.32 -14.46
C CYS A 125 20.78 7.82 -14.18
N ASN A 126 21.77 7.52 -15.03
CA ASN A 126 23.08 8.17 -14.88
C ASN A 126 23.03 9.52 -15.59
N VAL A 127 23.23 10.57 -14.81
CA VAL A 127 23.10 11.95 -15.28
C VAL A 127 24.46 12.62 -15.33
N SER A 128 24.76 13.27 -16.45
CA SER A 128 26.03 13.98 -16.66
C SER A 128 26.16 15.17 -15.71
N ILE A 129 27.30 15.27 -15.05
CA ILE A 129 27.68 16.45 -14.27
C ILE A 129 28.40 17.41 -15.21
N ARG A 130 27.86 18.61 -15.39
CA ARG A 130 28.51 19.66 -16.16
C ARG A 130 29.33 20.57 -15.25
N ASP A 131 30.56 20.84 -15.65
CA ASP A 131 31.37 21.85 -15.00
C ASP A 131 30.81 23.27 -15.29
N PRO A 132 31.31 24.32 -14.61
CA PRO A 132 30.86 25.70 -14.87
C PRO A 132 31.07 26.19 -16.31
N TYR A 133 31.82 25.44 -17.13
CA TYR A 133 32.10 25.73 -18.53
C TYR A 133 31.23 24.90 -19.48
N GLY A 134 30.30 24.10 -18.94
CA GLY A 134 29.36 23.27 -19.70
C GLY A 134 29.93 21.95 -20.23
N GLN A 135 31.16 21.58 -19.83
CA GLN A 135 31.76 20.30 -20.21
C GLN A 135 31.34 19.19 -19.26
N VAL A 136 31.14 17.99 -19.80
CA VAL A 136 30.80 16.80 -19.00
C VAL A 136 32.03 16.35 -18.22
N SER A 137 31.97 16.48 -16.89
CA SER A 137 33.06 16.15 -15.96
C SER A 137 32.89 14.80 -15.26
N GLY A 138 31.73 14.15 -15.40
CA GLY A 138 31.41 12.87 -14.77
C GLY A 138 29.93 12.52 -14.90
N SER A 139 29.50 11.50 -14.17
CA SER A 139 28.08 11.14 -14.04
C SER A 139 27.72 10.84 -12.58
N THR A 140 26.46 11.07 -12.23
CA THR A 140 25.88 10.68 -10.94
C THR A 140 24.64 9.82 -11.19
N PRO A 141 24.49 8.68 -10.50
CA PRO A 141 23.25 7.91 -10.56
C PRO A 141 22.16 8.63 -9.78
N ILE A 142 20.96 8.72 -10.38
CA ILE A 142 19.75 9.23 -9.73
C ILE A 142 18.68 8.16 -9.84
N HIS A 143 18.14 7.74 -8.70
CA HIS A 143 17.06 6.75 -8.66
C HIS A 143 15.71 7.41 -8.91
N VAL A 144 14.93 6.81 -9.81
CA VAL A 144 13.57 7.27 -10.13
C VAL A 144 12.63 6.07 -10.07
N TYR A 145 11.58 6.21 -9.27
CA TYR A 145 10.59 5.17 -9.02
C TYR A 145 9.27 5.56 -9.69
N PHE A 146 8.73 4.64 -10.49
CA PHE A 146 7.49 4.83 -11.24
C PHE A 146 6.43 3.87 -10.77
N LYS A 147 5.19 4.37 -10.65
CA LYS A 147 3.98 3.54 -10.59
C LYS A 147 3.19 3.77 -11.87
N LEU A 148 2.74 2.67 -12.47
CA LEU A 148 1.96 2.65 -13.69
C LEU A 148 0.67 1.89 -13.47
N TYR A 149 -0.34 2.30 -14.21
CA TYR A 149 -1.62 1.63 -14.28
C TYR A 149 -1.92 1.24 -15.73
N ASP A 150 -2.37 0.01 -15.96
CA ASP A 150 -2.82 -0.46 -17.27
C ASP A 150 -4.24 0.03 -17.51
N THR A 151 -4.45 0.66 -18.65
CA THR A 151 -5.76 1.21 -19.02
C THR A 151 -6.18 0.59 -20.35
N ASP A 152 -7.43 0.78 -20.77
CA ASP A 152 -7.87 0.38 -22.13
C ASP A 152 -7.02 1.01 -23.26
N LYS A 153 -6.25 2.06 -22.95
CA LYS A 153 -5.34 2.76 -23.88
C LYS A 153 -3.87 2.37 -23.68
N GLY A 154 -3.62 1.33 -22.88
CA GLY A 154 -2.33 0.83 -22.44
C GLY A 154 -1.81 1.50 -21.17
N TRP A 155 -0.64 1.03 -20.73
CA TRP A 155 0.07 1.53 -19.55
C TRP A 155 0.29 3.05 -19.54
N MET A 156 0.00 3.65 -18.39
CA MET A 156 0.11 5.08 -18.10
C MET A 156 0.86 5.28 -16.77
N ILE A 157 1.75 6.27 -16.70
CA ILE A 157 2.48 6.59 -15.47
C ILE A 157 1.55 7.42 -14.57
N THR A 158 1.34 6.97 -13.34
CA THR A 158 0.43 7.62 -12.38
C THR A 158 1.14 8.26 -11.19
N THR A 159 2.39 7.87 -10.91
CA THR A 159 3.16 8.45 -9.81
C THR A 159 4.65 8.37 -10.11
N ILE A 160 5.39 9.41 -9.72
CA ILE A 160 6.85 9.47 -9.80
C ILE A 160 7.40 9.82 -8.42
N SER A 161 8.45 9.13 -7.99
CA SER A 161 9.13 9.38 -6.71
C SER A 161 10.65 9.33 -6.91
N PHE A 162 11.36 10.22 -6.22
CA PHE A 162 12.83 10.25 -6.16
C PHE A 162 13.36 9.81 -4.79
N ASP A 163 12.53 9.87 -3.76
CA ASP A 163 12.95 9.68 -2.37
C ASP A 163 12.84 8.22 -1.91
N ARG A 164 11.88 7.46 -2.48
CA ARG A 164 11.60 6.08 -2.05
C ARG A 164 10.95 5.21 -3.13
N PRO A 165 11.21 3.89 -3.09
CA PRO A 165 10.49 2.90 -3.90
C PRO A 165 8.98 2.96 -3.72
N LEU A 166 8.25 2.65 -4.80
CA LEU A 166 6.80 2.55 -4.82
C LEU A 166 6.38 1.08 -4.77
N THR A 167 5.20 0.79 -4.22
CA THR A 167 4.66 -0.56 -4.05
C THR A 167 3.37 -0.77 -4.86
N ILE A 168 3.14 -2.02 -5.27
CA ILE A 168 1.87 -2.47 -5.84
C ILE A 168 0.87 -2.62 -4.71
N ASP A 169 -0.36 -2.17 -4.95
CA ASP A 169 -1.46 -2.44 -4.04
C ASP A 169 -2.08 -3.78 -4.45
N TYR A 170 -1.93 -4.83 -3.63
CA TYR A 170 -2.47 -6.15 -3.93
C TYR A 170 -3.86 -6.29 -3.33
N ASN A 171 -4.91 -6.20 -4.16
CA ASN A 171 -6.26 -6.55 -3.70
C ASN A 171 -6.31 -8.04 -3.32
N SER A 172 -6.62 -8.32 -2.06
CA SER A 172 -6.54 -9.64 -1.41
C SER A 172 -7.65 -10.65 -1.79
N THR A 173 -8.39 -10.41 -2.89
CA THR A 173 -9.58 -11.21 -3.25
C THR A 173 -9.36 -12.36 -4.25
N ASP A 174 -8.14 -12.64 -4.70
CA ASP A 174 -7.88 -13.75 -5.63
C ASP A 174 -7.66 -15.09 -4.92
N THR A 175 -8.68 -15.58 -4.22
CA THR A 175 -8.87 -17.02 -4.05
C THR A 175 -10.25 -17.36 -4.57
N GLU A 176 -10.37 -17.82 -5.82
CA GLU A 176 -11.51 -18.66 -6.15
C GLU A 176 -11.23 -19.69 -7.25
N SER A 177 -11.69 -20.88 -6.91
CA SER A 177 -11.75 -22.12 -7.65
C SER A 177 -12.44 -22.01 -9.00
N LEU A 178 -11.95 -22.83 -9.94
CA LEU A 178 -12.54 -23.15 -11.23
C LEU A 178 -14.07 -23.34 -11.21
N SER A 179 -14.79 -22.56 -12.01
CA SER A 179 -15.79 -23.08 -12.96
C SER A 179 -16.12 -22.07 -14.06
N ASP A 180 -16.37 -22.64 -15.23
CA ASP A 180 -16.29 -22.09 -16.58
C ASP A 180 -17.59 -21.41 -17.04
N ASP A 181 -17.40 -20.50 -18.00
CA ASP A 181 -18.35 -20.01 -19.01
C ASP A 181 -19.51 -19.05 -18.60
N GLY A 182 -19.40 -17.78 -19.02
CA GLY A 182 -20.58 -16.91 -19.24
C GLY A 182 -20.52 -15.43 -18.84
N THR A 183 -19.47 -14.93 -18.17
CA THR A 183 -19.54 -13.61 -17.48
C THR A 183 -18.81 -12.45 -18.18
N ALA A 184 -18.29 -12.61 -19.40
CA ALA A 184 -17.66 -11.49 -20.12
C ALA A 184 -18.66 -10.38 -20.52
N GLY A 185 -19.96 -10.66 -20.52
CA GLY A 185 -21.02 -9.67 -20.80
C GLY A 185 -21.68 -9.04 -19.57
N ARG A 186 -21.32 -9.43 -18.35
CA ARG A 186 -21.89 -8.88 -17.09
C ARG A 186 -20.90 -8.07 -16.26
N LEU A 187 -19.59 -8.17 -16.55
CA LEU A 187 -18.55 -7.39 -15.88
C LEU A 187 -18.42 -5.94 -16.39
N ALA A 188 -19.23 -5.56 -17.39
CA ALA A 188 -19.27 -4.20 -17.94
C ALA A 188 -20.25 -3.24 -17.23
N VAL A 189 -20.93 -3.66 -16.16
CA VAL A 189 -21.74 -2.76 -15.31
C VAL A 189 -21.69 -3.23 -13.86
N LYS A 190 -20.57 -2.97 -13.17
CA LYS A 190 -20.56 -2.71 -11.72
C LYS A 190 -19.28 -1.97 -11.31
N THR A 191 -19.07 -0.79 -11.89
CA THR A 191 -18.22 0.24 -11.26
C THR A 191 -19.11 1.06 -10.33
N THR A 192 -19.52 0.46 -9.21
CA THR A 192 -20.13 1.23 -8.13
C THR A 192 -19.00 1.68 -7.24
N SER A 193 -18.68 2.98 -7.26
CA SER A 193 -17.62 3.53 -6.41
C SER A 193 -17.92 3.19 -4.95
N SER A 194 -17.11 2.32 -4.33
CA SER A 194 -17.19 2.08 -2.89
C SER A 194 -17.06 3.41 -2.17
N SER A 195 -18.10 3.81 -1.43
CA SER A 195 -18.13 5.12 -0.80
C SER A 195 -18.59 4.96 0.64
N LEU A 196 -17.64 5.15 1.55
CA LEU A 196 -17.91 5.20 2.98
C LEU A 196 -18.72 6.45 3.31
N MET A 197 -19.64 6.32 4.27
CA MET A 197 -20.42 7.42 4.79
C MET A 197 -20.27 7.46 6.31
N VAL A 198 -19.79 8.59 6.81
CA VAL A 198 -19.81 8.90 8.24
C VAL A 198 -21.21 9.38 8.58
N LYS A 199 -21.85 8.69 9.53
CA LYS A 199 -23.23 8.94 9.96
C LYS A 199 -23.36 9.64 11.31
N ASN A 200 -22.30 9.63 12.10
CA ASN A 200 -22.25 10.23 13.43
C ASN A 200 -20.79 10.31 13.87
N ILE A 201 -20.40 11.38 14.56
CA ILE A 201 -19.14 11.45 15.31
C ILE A 201 -19.44 11.93 16.73
N GLU A 202 -19.05 11.10 17.70
CA GLU A 202 -19.07 11.40 19.13
C GLU A 202 -17.63 11.55 19.63
N GLY A 203 -17.37 12.59 20.41
CA GLY A 203 -16.15 12.74 21.18
C GLY A 203 -16.37 12.30 22.62
N ILE A 204 -15.46 11.49 23.18
CA ILE A 204 -15.48 11.08 24.58
C ILE A 204 -14.25 11.68 25.26
N ARG A 205 -14.49 12.36 26.37
CA ARG A 205 -13.46 12.96 27.23
C ARG A 205 -13.05 11.93 28.27
N ALA A 206 -11.76 11.87 28.60
CA ALA A 206 -11.33 11.04 29.71
C ALA A 206 -11.87 11.58 31.05
N GLU A 207 -12.08 10.70 32.02
CA GLU A 207 -12.53 11.04 33.37
C GLU A 207 -11.60 10.40 34.41
N SER A 208 -11.36 11.12 35.50
CA SER A 208 -10.73 10.56 36.69
C SER A 208 -11.88 9.97 37.53
N VAL A 209 -11.85 10.05 38.86
CA VAL A 209 -13.04 9.78 39.66
C VAL A 209 -14.20 10.71 39.27
N LYS A 210 -15.46 10.27 39.51
CA LYS A 210 -16.69 10.97 39.10
C LYS A 210 -16.61 12.49 39.31
N GLY A 211 -16.61 13.24 38.21
CA GLY A 211 -16.72 14.70 38.15
C GLY A 211 -15.53 15.43 37.54
N GLU A 212 -14.36 14.81 37.44
CA GLU A 212 -13.17 15.41 36.84
C GLU A 212 -12.97 14.89 35.41
N MET A 213 -13.37 15.69 34.43
CA MET A 213 -13.20 15.37 33.01
C MET A 213 -12.00 16.10 32.42
N ALA A 214 -11.33 15.47 31.46
CA ALA A 214 -10.29 16.08 30.66
C ALA A 214 -10.83 17.27 29.86
N ASP A 215 -10.04 18.32 29.66
CA ASP A 215 -10.43 19.48 28.85
C ASP A 215 -10.42 19.21 27.33
N THR A 216 -10.04 17.99 26.93
CA THR A 216 -9.90 17.54 25.54
C THR A 216 -10.84 16.38 25.22
N ILE A 217 -11.12 16.18 23.94
CA ILE A 217 -11.65 14.91 23.44
C ILE A 217 -10.49 13.92 23.34
N ASP A 218 -10.62 12.76 23.98
CA ASP A 218 -9.56 11.75 24.09
C ASP A 218 -9.87 10.45 23.31
N LEU A 219 -11.12 10.29 22.85
CA LEU A 219 -11.53 9.25 21.91
C LEU A 219 -12.58 9.82 20.96
N LEU A 220 -12.41 9.56 19.67
CA LEU A 220 -13.46 9.76 18.68
C LEU A 220 -14.11 8.42 18.39
N LYS A 221 -15.44 8.42 18.40
CA LYS A 221 -16.30 7.29 18.09
C LYS A 221 -17.13 7.67 16.87
N LEU A 222 -16.83 7.06 15.73
CA LEU A 222 -17.46 7.36 14.45
C LEU A 222 -18.39 6.21 14.06
N THR A 223 -19.65 6.51 13.77
CA THR A 223 -20.54 5.53 13.14
C THR A 223 -20.36 5.62 11.63
N VAL A 224 -19.90 4.54 11.02
CA VAL A 224 -19.61 4.47 9.59
C VAL A 224 -20.44 3.37 8.95
N GLY A 225 -20.92 3.62 7.74
CA GLY A 225 -21.51 2.62 6.87
C GLY A 225 -21.17 2.91 5.42
N LEU A 226 -21.87 2.26 4.49
CA LEU A 226 -21.71 2.48 3.07
C LEU A 226 -22.87 3.30 2.47
N ASN A 227 -22.57 4.08 1.44
CA ASN A 227 -23.59 4.69 0.61
C ASN A 227 -24.38 3.62 -0.14
N VAL A 228 -25.68 3.86 -0.36
CA VAL A 228 -26.55 2.91 -1.07
C VAL A 228 -25.98 2.63 -2.46
N GLY A 229 -25.82 1.35 -2.77
CA GLY A 229 -25.24 0.91 -4.04
C GLY A 229 -23.72 0.85 -4.05
N SER A 230 -23.03 1.15 -2.95
CA SER A 230 -21.57 0.94 -2.87
C SER A 230 -21.24 -0.55 -2.90
N ASP A 231 -20.08 -0.87 -3.47
CA ASP A 231 -19.46 -2.18 -3.29
C ASP A 231 -18.92 -2.33 -1.85
N ALA A 232 -18.65 -3.59 -1.48
CA ALA A 232 -18.14 -3.90 -0.15
C ALA A 232 -16.76 -3.26 0.05
N VAL A 233 -16.44 -2.92 1.30
CA VAL A 233 -15.15 -2.34 1.70
C VAL A 233 -14.54 -3.21 2.78
N ASP A 234 -13.30 -3.65 2.59
CA ASP A 234 -12.51 -4.25 3.67
C ASP A 234 -11.87 -3.13 4.50
N MET A 235 -12.17 -3.11 5.80
CA MET A 235 -11.59 -2.11 6.70
C MET A 235 -10.09 -2.31 6.94
N LYS A 236 -9.49 -3.46 6.60
CA LYS A 236 -8.03 -3.68 6.67
C LYS A 236 -7.26 -2.72 5.77
N ASP A 237 -7.85 -2.39 4.63
CA ASP A 237 -7.23 -1.60 3.57
C ASP A 237 -7.64 -0.12 3.63
N VAL A 238 -8.53 0.23 4.56
CA VAL A 238 -8.89 1.63 4.82
C VAL A 238 -7.80 2.30 5.63
N VAL A 239 -7.25 3.38 5.08
CA VAL A 239 -6.36 4.30 5.81
C VAL A 239 -7.15 5.50 6.29
N ILE A 240 -7.03 5.84 7.57
CA ILE A 240 -7.69 7.01 8.16
C ILE A 240 -6.64 8.05 8.52
N SER A 241 -6.76 9.25 7.96
CA SER A 241 -5.97 10.41 8.38
C SER A 241 -6.80 11.28 9.33
N VAL A 242 -6.26 11.60 10.50
CA VAL A 242 -6.84 12.58 11.43
C VAL A 242 -5.90 13.76 11.55
N ASN A 243 -6.36 14.91 11.07
CA ASN A 243 -5.61 16.16 11.03
C ASN A 243 -6.17 17.12 12.07
N HIS A 244 -5.27 17.63 12.92
CA HIS A 244 -5.56 18.64 13.93
C HIS A 244 -4.38 19.62 14.01
N ASP A 245 -4.62 20.88 13.61
CA ASP A 245 -3.59 21.91 13.47
C ASP A 245 -2.39 21.45 12.63
N LYS A 246 -1.24 21.23 13.27
CA LYS A 246 0.02 20.79 12.64
C LYS A 246 0.30 19.30 12.82
N ASN A 247 -0.55 18.61 13.58
CA ASN A 247 -0.39 17.20 13.88
C ASN A 247 -1.33 16.39 13.00
N ALA A 248 -0.79 15.35 12.38
CA ALA A 248 -1.52 14.41 11.55
C ALA A 248 -1.18 13.00 12.00
N ASN A 249 -2.19 12.21 12.33
CA ASN A 249 -2.04 10.78 12.58
C ASN A 249 -2.60 10.02 11.39
N ILE A 250 -1.77 9.16 10.79
CA ILE A 250 -2.17 8.24 9.73
C ILE A 250 -2.36 6.88 10.37
N LEU A 251 -3.61 6.41 10.34
CA LEU A 251 -4.06 5.25 11.09
C LEU A 251 -4.38 4.12 10.13
N ILE A 252 -3.91 2.93 10.46
CA ILE A 252 -4.23 1.67 9.80
C ILE A 252 -5.07 0.80 10.73
N TYR A 253 -5.74 -0.20 10.19
CA TYR A 253 -6.55 -1.09 11.02
C TYR A 253 -5.68 -1.90 11.98
N ALA A 254 -6.03 -1.90 13.27
CA ALA A 254 -5.28 -2.59 14.32
C ALA A 254 -5.19 -4.12 14.12
N GLY A 255 -6.16 -4.71 13.43
CA GLY A 255 -6.19 -6.14 13.12
C GLY A 255 -5.52 -6.50 11.80
N ASN A 256 -4.94 -5.53 11.08
CA ASN A 256 -4.25 -5.81 9.82
C ASN A 256 -3.00 -6.63 10.11
N ASN A 257 -3.03 -7.91 9.71
CA ASN A 257 -1.98 -8.89 9.94
C ASN A 257 -1.00 -9.01 8.76
N GLU A 258 -1.16 -8.17 7.74
CA GLU A 258 -0.20 -8.08 6.64
C GLU A 258 1.09 -7.41 7.14
N ASN A 259 2.24 -8.00 6.81
CA ASN A 259 3.57 -7.44 7.05
C ASN A 259 3.88 -7.01 8.51
N GLU A 260 3.40 -7.78 9.50
CA GLU A 260 3.63 -7.52 10.95
C GLU A 260 3.04 -6.20 11.47
N HIS A 261 2.10 -5.60 10.75
CA HIS A 261 1.47 -4.34 11.17
C HIS A 261 0.39 -4.50 12.23
N MET A 262 0.08 -5.72 12.67
CA MET A 262 -0.98 -5.96 13.65
C MET A 262 -0.63 -5.35 15.01
N MET A 263 -1.60 -4.65 15.60
CA MET A 263 -1.47 -4.11 16.94
C MET A 263 -1.22 -5.24 17.94
N LYS A 264 -0.16 -5.11 18.73
CA LYS A 264 0.18 -6.09 19.76
C LYS A 264 -0.99 -6.27 20.74
N GLY A 265 -1.37 -7.52 20.99
CA GLY A 265 -2.48 -7.86 21.88
C GLY A 265 -3.87 -7.68 21.25
N PHE A 266 -3.96 -7.41 19.96
CA PHE A 266 -5.21 -7.45 19.20
C PHE A 266 -5.88 -8.83 19.32
N SER A 267 -7.20 -8.80 19.43
CA SER A 267 -8.10 -9.94 19.59
C SER A 267 -9.08 -9.96 18.44
N THR A 268 -9.11 -11.06 17.70
CA THR A 268 -10.11 -11.28 16.65
C THR A 268 -11.51 -11.59 17.20
N ASN A 269 -11.67 -11.63 18.53
CA ASN A 269 -12.91 -12.03 19.19
C ASN A 269 -13.46 -10.99 20.18
N SER A 270 -12.74 -9.90 20.45
CA SER A 270 -13.14 -8.91 21.45
C SER A 270 -12.77 -7.49 21.06
N ALA A 271 -13.78 -6.73 20.58
CA ALA A 271 -13.63 -5.32 20.25
C ALA A 271 -13.26 -4.47 21.47
N SER A 272 -13.82 -4.80 22.65
CA SER A 272 -13.51 -4.11 23.90
C SER A 272 -12.06 -4.32 24.35
N GLN A 273 -11.49 -5.52 24.15
CA GLN A 273 -10.07 -5.75 24.37
C GLN A 273 -9.23 -4.90 23.40
N ASN A 274 -9.61 -4.84 22.11
CA ASN A 274 -8.89 -4.06 21.11
C ASN A 274 -8.90 -2.58 21.44
N LEU A 275 -10.05 -2.02 21.80
CA LEU A 275 -10.17 -0.64 22.24
C LEU A 275 -9.31 -0.37 23.48
N ARG A 276 -9.31 -1.28 24.45
CA ARG A 276 -8.41 -1.14 25.62
C ARG A 276 -6.94 -1.13 25.22
N GLN A 277 -6.52 -2.02 24.31
CA GLN A 277 -5.13 -2.08 23.84
C GLN A 277 -4.73 -0.84 23.04
N LEU A 278 -5.65 -0.30 22.24
CA LEU A 278 -5.45 0.96 21.52
C LEU A 278 -5.12 2.12 22.48
N LEU A 279 -5.75 2.12 23.67
CA LEU A 279 -5.66 3.21 24.65
C LEU A 279 -4.46 3.12 25.61
N ILE A 280 -3.86 1.95 25.82
CA ILE A 280 -2.82 1.76 26.86
C ILE A 280 -1.38 1.63 26.35
N GLU A 281 -1.16 1.01 25.18
CA GLU A 281 0.20 0.80 24.70
C GLU A 281 0.73 2.09 24.05
N GLU A 282 2.00 2.40 24.33
CA GLU A 282 2.66 3.57 23.76
C GLU A 282 2.69 3.53 22.23
N GLY A 283 2.27 4.62 21.59
CA GLY A 283 2.29 4.76 20.13
C GLY A 283 1.12 4.10 19.39
N ASN A 284 0.26 3.31 20.05
CA ASN A 284 -0.89 2.70 19.39
C ASN A 284 -1.88 3.74 18.86
N SER A 285 -2.17 4.76 19.68
CA SER A 285 -3.08 5.86 19.33
C SER A 285 -2.61 6.74 18.16
N GLN A 286 -1.33 6.62 17.76
CA GLN A 286 -0.75 7.32 16.62
C GLN A 286 -0.78 6.51 15.32
N LYS A 287 -1.00 5.19 15.41
CA LYS A 287 -0.83 4.24 14.30
C LYS A 287 -2.09 3.47 13.96
N TYR A 288 -2.98 3.26 14.93
CA TYR A 288 -4.07 2.31 14.78
C TYR A 288 -5.43 2.95 14.99
N PHE A 289 -6.42 2.43 14.27
CA PHE A 289 -7.83 2.50 14.67
C PHE A 289 -8.36 1.08 14.91
N VAL A 290 -9.38 0.97 15.75
CA VAL A 290 -10.10 -0.30 15.96
C VAL A 290 -11.55 -0.13 15.53
N VAL A 291 -12.19 -1.23 15.16
CA VAL A 291 -13.60 -1.23 14.75
C VAL A 291 -14.43 -2.18 15.60
N GLU A 292 -15.72 -1.88 15.71
CA GLU A 292 -16.72 -2.71 16.36
C GLU A 292 -17.99 -2.75 15.51
N LYS A 293 -18.64 -3.90 15.51
CA LYS A 293 -19.89 -4.13 14.78
C LYS A 293 -21.08 -3.50 15.51
N ILE A 294 -21.90 -2.72 14.80
CA ILE A 294 -23.21 -2.26 15.30
C ILE A 294 -24.33 -3.09 14.67
N ARG A 295 -24.33 -3.15 13.34
CA ARG A 295 -25.31 -3.88 12.53
C ARG A 295 -24.62 -4.55 11.37
N ASP A 296 -24.96 -5.81 11.16
CA ASP A 296 -24.43 -6.67 10.11
C ASP A 296 -25.46 -7.77 9.87
N GLU A 297 -26.20 -7.62 8.77
CA GLU A 297 -27.38 -8.46 8.48
C GLU A 297 -27.00 -9.79 7.82
N ASP A 298 -25.86 -9.83 7.13
CA ASP A 298 -25.41 -10.99 6.36
C ASP A 298 -24.15 -11.68 6.93
N ALA A 299 -23.70 -11.23 8.10
CA ALA A 299 -22.54 -11.80 8.80
C ALA A 299 -21.22 -11.64 8.03
N SER A 300 -21.11 -10.63 7.16
CA SER A 300 -19.90 -10.33 6.41
C SER A 300 -18.79 -9.74 7.28
N PHE A 301 -19.14 -9.09 8.40
CA PHE A 301 -18.18 -8.44 9.28
C PHE A 301 -17.70 -9.34 10.42
N SER A 302 -16.38 -9.46 10.56
CA SER A 302 -15.71 -9.97 11.76
C SER A 302 -14.47 -9.13 12.11
N LEU A 303 -13.96 -9.23 13.35
CA LEU A 303 -12.73 -8.51 13.72
C LEU A 303 -11.48 -9.11 13.06
N LYS A 304 -11.56 -10.30 12.49
CA LYS A 304 -10.48 -10.91 11.71
C LYS A 304 -10.55 -10.42 10.26
N ASP A 305 -11.76 -10.39 9.71
CA ASP A 305 -12.06 -10.08 8.32
C ASP A 305 -13.18 -9.01 8.35
N PRO A 306 -12.83 -7.72 8.51
CA PRO A 306 -13.77 -6.63 8.80
C PRO A 306 -14.35 -6.04 7.52
N VAL A 307 -14.95 -6.90 6.70
CA VAL A 307 -15.63 -6.48 5.47
C VAL A 307 -16.98 -5.88 5.83
N ILE A 308 -17.31 -4.73 5.24
CA ILE A 308 -18.62 -4.10 5.36
C ILE A 308 -19.28 -4.00 3.99
N ASN A 309 -20.58 -4.23 3.92
CA ASN A 309 -21.36 -4.10 2.70
C ASN A 309 -22.63 -3.25 2.88
N SER A 310 -23.45 -3.18 1.84
CA SER A 310 -24.64 -2.34 1.80
C SER A 310 -25.67 -2.75 2.85
N GLY A 311 -25.72 -1.98 3.94
CA GLY A 311 -26.62 -2.26 5.08
C GLY A 311 -25.87 -2.28 6.39
N ASP A 312 -24.56 -2.50 6.37
CA ASP A 312 -23.77 -2.63 7.59
C ASP A 312 -23.51 -1.27 8.24
N LEU A 313 -23.35 -1.33 9.56
CA LEU A 313 -22.92 -0.22 10.39
C LEU A 313 -21.85 -0.71 11.36
N ILE A 314 -20.75 0.01 11.37
CA ILE A 314 -19.65 -0.21 12.30
C ILE A 314 -19.39 1.06 13.10
N THR A 315 -18.81 0.87 14.28
CA THR A 315 -18.15 1.91 15.03
C THR A 315 -16.67 1.87 14.72
N VAL A 316 -16.10 3.01 14.31
CA VAL A 316 -14.66 3.21 14.20
C VAL A 316 -14.21 4.02 15.42
N TYR A 317 -13.23 3.50 16.14
CA TYR A 317 -12.64 4.13 17.31
C TYR A 317 -11.25 4.66 17.00
N ILE A 318 -11.05 5.95 17.27
CA ILE A 318 -9.78 6.65 17.08
C ILE A 318 -9.37 7.29 18.39
N ALA A 319 -8.28 6.81 18.99
CA ALA A 319 -7.74 7.37 20.21
C ALA A 319 -7.09 8.73 19.94
N THR A 320 -7.57 9.76 20.64
CA THR A 320 -7.13 11.17 20.48
C THR A 320 -6.60 11.76 21.80
N VAL A 321 -6.26 10.87 22.74
CA VAL A 321 -5.75 11.19 24.09
C VAL A 321 -4.70 12.29 24.03
N SER A 322 -4.95 13.39 24.73
CA SER A 322 -3.97 14.47 24.88
C SER A 322 -2.87 14.10 25.88
N SER A 323 -1.70 14.72 25.75
CA SER A 323 -0.62 14.57 26.73
C SER A 323 -1.04 15.00 28.14
N THR A 324 -2.02 15.90 28.27
CA THR A 324 -2.60 16.33 29.55
C THR A 324 -3.60 15.33 30.13
N SER A 325 -4.09 14.38 29.33
CA SER A 325 -5.13 13.43 29.71
C SER A 325 -4.57 12.06 30.11
N THR A 326 -3.25 11.86 30.05
CA THR A 326 -2.59 10.58 30.36
C THR A 326 -2.79 10.10 31.80
N GLY A 327 -3.02 11.03 32.73
CA GLY A 327 -3.29 10.75 34.14
C GLY A 327 -4.73 10.36 34.48
N TYR A 328 -5.65 10.40 33.51
CA TYR A 328 -7.05 10.01 33.71
C TYR A 328 -7.19 8.48 33.61
N SER A 329 -8.18 7.92 34.31
CA SER A 329 -8.30 6.46 34.46
C SER A 329 -9.56 5.85 33.85
N TYR A 330 -10.43 6.68 33.30
CA TYR A 330 -11.67 6.25 32.65
C TYR A 330 -11.82 6.94 31.30
N LEU A 331 -12.40 6.20 30.38
CA LEU A 331 -12.85 6.74 29.10
C LEU A 331 -14.17 6.06 28.75
N GLY A 332 -15.28 6.80 28.89
CA GLY A 332 -16.60 6.21 28.96
C GLY A 332 -16.72 5.27 30.15
N SER A 333 -17.30 4.09 29.92
CA SER A 333 -17.42 3.04 30.92
C SER A 333 -16.16 2.18 31.10
N ILE A 334 -15.06 2.49 30.41
CA ILE A 334 -13.87 1.65 30.34
C ILE A 334 -12.82 2.16 31.34
N TYR A 335 -12.43 1.29 32.28
CA TYR A 335 -11.29 1.56 33.17
C TYR A 335 -9.97 1.30 32.44
N ILE A 336 -9.12 2.33 32.40
CA ILE A 336 -7.82 2.35 31.77
C ILE A 336 -6.79 2.85 32.79
N PRO A 337 -5.84 2.03 33.26
CA PRO A 337 -4.94 2.42 34.36
C PRO A 337 -4.01 3.58 34.01
N SER A 338 -3.68 3.75 32.73
CA SER A 338 -2.91 4.86 32.19
C SER A 338 -3.26 5.01 30.71
N LEU A 339 -3.57 6.22 30.28
CA LEU A 339 -3.86 6.51 28.89
C LEU A 339 -2.58 6.85 28.14
N SER A 340 -2.46 6.38 26.90
CA SER A 340 -1.33 6.61 26.01
C SER A 340 -1.59 7.78 25.07
N ALA A 341 -0.73 8.79 25.12
CA ALA A 341 -0.91 10.04 24.37
C ALA A 341 -0.84 9.82 22.85
N SER A 342 -1.80 10.39 22.13
CA SER A 342 -1.88 10.35 20.67
C SER A 342 -1.07 11.45 19.97
N GLY A 343 -0.64 12.48 20.71
CA GLY A 343 -0.08 13.70 20.14
C GLY A 343 -1.14 14.68 19.58
N LEU A 344 -2.42 14.29 19.55
CA LEU A 344 -3.53 15.17 19.23
C LEU A 344 -4.02 15.87 20.51
N ASN A 345 -4.58 17.08 20.36
CA ASN A 345 -5.03 17.90 21.49
C ASN A 345 -6.31 18.63 21.13
N ILE A 346 -7.41 17.88 21.06
CA ILE A 346 -8.69 18.39 20.57
C ILE A 346 -9.41 19.13 21.69
N VAL A 347 -9.20 20.45 21.77
CA VAL A 347 -9.82 21.37 22.74
C VAL A 347 -11.06 22.05 22.13
N PRO A 348 -11.90 22.78 22.91
CA PRO A 348 -13.01 23.55 22.36
C PRO A 348 -12.60 24.55 21.26
N ARG A 349 -13.48 24.77 20.26
CA ARG A 349 -13.27 25.66 19.08
C ARG A 349 -12.15 25.24 18.14
N THR A 350 -11.93 23.95 18.04
CA THR A 350 -10.87 23.35 17.23
C THR A 350 -11.48 22.71 16.00
N THR A 351 -10.84 22.88 14.85
CA THR A 351 -11.20 22.17 13.62
C THR A 351 -10.41 20.87 13.53
N VAL A 352 -11.11 19.77 13.27
CA VAL A 352 -10.52 18.46 13.02
C VAL A 352 -11.02 17.98 11.67
N ASN A 353 -10.10 17.53 10.84
CA ASN A 353 -10.40 16.92 9.54
C ASN A 353 -10.09 15.43 9.62
N ILE A 354 -11.05 14.60 9.23
CA ILE A 354 -10.93 13.14 9.22
C ILE A 354 -11.17 12.66 7.79
N VAL A 355 -10.19 11.94 7.24
CA VAL A 355 -10.22 11.44 5.85
C VAL A 355 -10.11 9.93 5.86
N PHE A 356 -11.10 9.27 5.28
CA PHE A 356 -11.11 7.84 5.00
C PHE A 356 -10.69 7.61 3.55
N THR A 357 -9.63 6.85 3.38
CA THR A 357 -9.12 6.43 2.07
C THR A 357 -9.29 4.92 1.96
N PRO A 358 -10.36 4.43 1.31
CA PRO A 358 -10.51 3.01 1.04
C PRO A 358 -9.52 2.57 -0.06
N GLU A 359 -9.30 1.26 -0.16
CA GLU A 359 -8.47 0.65 -1.21
C GLU A 359 -8.95 1.02 -2.62
N SER A 360 -10.28 1.00 -2.79
CA SER A 360 -10.95 1.34 -4.03
C SER A 360 -12.19 2.18 -3.74
N GLY A 361 -12.55 3.04 -4.69
CA GLY A 361 -13.70 3.92 -4.58
C GLY A 361 -13.36 5.35 -4.16
N SER A 362 -14.32 6.03 -3.53
CA SER A 362 -14.25 7.46 -3.28
C SER A 362 -13.71 7.75 -1.88
N ILE A 363 -12.78 8.71 -1.79
CA ILE A 363 -12.31 9.27 -0.52
C ILE A 363 -13.47 9.97 0.19
N THR A 364 -13.64 9.68 1.48
CA THR A 364 -14.64 10.33 2.33
C THR A 364 -13.93 11.24 3.32
N SER A 365 -14.18 12.54 3.24
CA SER A 365 -13.64 13.55 4.17
C SER A 365 -14.76 14.14 5.01
N THR A 366 -14.50 14.36 6.29
CA THR A 366 -15.40 15.04 7.22
C THR A 366 -14.64 16.09 8.00
N ASP A 367 -15.11 17.33 7.92
CA ASP A 367 -14.63 18.44 8.72
C ASP A 367 -15.59 18.68 9.87
N LEU A 368 -15.06 18.75 11.08
CA LEU A 368 -15.84 19.11 12.26
C LEU A 368 -15.15 20.25 13.01
N THR A 369 -15.96 21.09 13.65
CA THR A 369 -15.47 22.11 14.56
C THR A 369 -16.06 21.86 15.93
N THR A 370 -15.22 21.68 16.94
CA THR A 370 -15.66 21.39 18.30
C THR A 370 -16.39 22.62 18.89
N PRO A 371 -17.39 22.40 19.78
CA PRO A 371 -18.17 23.49 20.37
C PRO A 371 -17.30 24.45 21.18
N SER A 372 -17.89 25.59 21.57
CA SER A 372 -17.23 26.61 22.37
C SER A 372 -16.87 26.16 23.79
N SER A 373 -17.49 25.09 24.28
CA SER A 373 -17.20 24.41 25.54
C SER A 373 -17.75 22.99 25.48
N TYR A 374 -17.09 22.05 26.16
CA TYR A 374 -17.60 20.68 26.36
C TYR A 374 -18.54 20.55 27.56
N GLY A 375 -18.61 21.58 28.43
CA GLY A 375 -19.44 21.57 29.62
C GLY A 375 -19.10 20.43 30.58
N THR A 376 -20.13 19.85 31.20
CA THR A 376 -20.01 18.77 32.19
C THR A 376 -20.36 17.39 31.62
N LYS A 377 -20.45 17.25 30.29
CA LYS A 377 -20.72 15.98 29.66
C LYS A 377 -19.41 15.31 29.27
N GLU A 378 -19.33 14.01 29.54
CA GLU A 378 -18.23 13.16 29.10
C GLU A 378 -18.29 12.93 27.58
N THR A 379 -19.49 12.61 27.07
CA THR A 379 -19.75 12.46 25.64
C THR A 379 -20.25 13.76 25.03
N VAL A 380 -19.59 14.19 23.95
CA VAL A 380 -19.89 15.38 23.17
C VAL A 380 -20.27 14.97 21.76
N GLN A 381 -21.44 15.37 21.30
CA GLN A 381 -21.86 15.20 19.92
C GLN A 381 -21.07 16.17 19.02
N LEU A 382 -20.34 15.67 18.03
CA LEU A 382 -19.47 16.49 17.16
C LEU A 382 -19.95 16.57 15.71
N PHE A 383 -20.60 15.52 15.20
CA PHE A 383 -21.12 15.46 13.83
C PHE A 383 -22.44 14.67 13.81
N PRO A 384 -23.47 15.11 13.04
CA PRO A 384 -24.79 14.49 13.01
C PRO A 384 -24.80 13.06 12.49
#